data_AF-B4CTZ2-F1
#
_entry.id   AF-B4CTZ2-F1
#
_cell.length_a   1.000
_cell.length_b   1.000
_cell.length_c   1.000
_cell.angle_alpha   90.00
_cell.angle_beta   90.00
_cell.angle_gamma   90.00
#
_symmetry.space_group_name_H-M   'P 1'
#
loop_
_entity.id
_entity.type
_entity.pdbx_description
1 polymer ?
#
loop_
_entity_poly.entity_id
_entity_poly.type
_entity_poly.pdbx_seq_one_letter_code
_entity_poly.pdbx_strand_id
1 'polypeptide(L)'
;MSSNVPAAPPVAFTLPRPVPQQKIRSPKKNIPQTPIQRQYILEQVRAYVAEQKPVPPLPADDIKVHADKLVAQFQCDPIYRDYIGVLLNNEMWREQLAAVPFERRLLLLPKCLRVEDRCPAPFDEFGLLCKQCGLCTIQDLQSEAERLGYAVLVAEGSAIVMSLIQTGKIEAIVGVSCLSVLERAFPYMEAAAIPGVAVPLLQDDCIDTNVDLDWVWDYIHLTSDDQTRRLDLSQLRDDIDFWFTPLNLDSIMGPAEGETEKISRQWLGRAGKRWRPFLTVAAYQALRTTPGAPIPDDLRKVAVAVECFHKASLIHDDIEDNDAQRYGEPTLHEEHGIAVALNVGDLLIGEGYRLLAACNASPEQKVAMLRIAAEGQRELCRGQGAELVWARQPQPLTSTEVLDIFRKKTAPAFGVALQLGTVYAGQLEEHEEVLQAYSEALGIAYQIRDDLSDLGASGETNDIAGLRPSLLLAVAFERANLEASGADKSLAEKRAEQKLALEAHWRRLSTATPAEIEALYFELRADERCRTLLESYKEEAIRSLRDVENANLKGLLRRVIGKIFNDAEIKGWCKEFEQKNLGGVALASA
;
A
#
# COMPACT_ATOMS: atom_id res chain seq x y z
N MET A 1 14.97 5.36 -50.01
CA MET A 1 15.53 6.21 -48.94
C MET A 1 15.10 5.59 -47.62
N SER A 2 15.95 4.75 -47.04
CA SER A 2 15.70 4.14 -45.73
C SER A 2 15.98 5.20 -44.66
N SER A 3 14.93 5.72 -44.05
CA SER A 3 15.03 6.66 -42.94
C SER A 3 15.52 5.92 -41.69
N ASN A 4 16.83 5.91 -41.48
CA ASN A 4 17.43 5.67 -40.18
C ASN A 4 17.05 6.84 -39.26
N VAL A 5 15.92 6.72 -38.57
CA VAL A 5 15.68 7.51 -37.37
C VAL A 5 16.56 6.86 -36.29
N PRO A 6 17.57 7.55 -35.76
CA PRO A 6 18.37 7.01 -34.67
C PRO A 6 17.45 6.73 -33.49
N ALA A 7 17.47 5.48 -33.00
CA ALA A 7 16.80 5.13 -31.76
C ALA A 7 17.29 6.09 -30.67
N ALA A 8 16.35 6.72 -29.95
CA ALA A 8 16.68 7.52 -28.79
C ALA A 8 17.53 6.66 -27.84
N PRO A 9 18.63 7.20 -27.27
CA PRO A 9 19.42 6.44 -26.31
C PRO A 9 18.51 5.96 -25.17
N PRO A 10 18.65 4.72 -24.68
CA PRO A 10 17.83 4.23 -23.60
C PRO A 10 17.99 5.17 -22.41
N VAL A 11 16.89 5.74 -21.93
CA VAL A 11 16.85 6.50 -20.68
C VAL A 11 17.36 5.56 -19.60
N ALA A 12 18.47 5.93 -18.95
CA ALA A 12 19.11 5.08 -17.96
C ALA A 12 18.15 4.83 -16.79
N PHE A 13 17.67 3.58 -16.68
CA PHE A 13 16.80 3.15 -15.60
C PHE A 13 17.56 3.28 -14.27
N THR A 14 17.17 4.26 -13.44
CA THR A 14 17.92 4.61 -12.23
C THR A 14 17.30 3.93 -11.01
N LEU A 15 18.10 3.15 -10.29
CA LEU A 15 17.63 2.47 -9.07
C LEU A 15 17.39 3.47 -7.93
N PRO A 16 16.32 3.28 -7.12
CA PRO A 16 16.07 4.12 -5.96
C PRO A 16 17.16 3.96 -4.89
N ARG A 17 17.29 4.96 -4.02
CA ARG A 17 18.24 4.91 -2.90
C ARG A 17 17.87 3.77 -1.95
N PRO A 18 18.81 2.86 -1.60
CA PRO A 18 18.54 1.76 -0.70
C PRO A 18 18.01 2.23 0.65
N VAL A 19 16.88 1.65 1.08
CA VAL A 19 16.30 1.91 2.41
C VAL A 19 16.61 0.74 3.35
N PRO A 20 17.02 1.00 4.60
CA PRO A 20 17.11 -0.03 5.62
C PRO A 20 15.80 -0.77 5.82
N GLN A 21 15.83 -2.10 5.85
CA GLN A 21 14.67 -2.87 6.32
C GLN A 21 14.49 -2.64 7.82
N GLN A 22 13.32 -2.13 8.22
CA GLN A 22 12.90 -2.15 9.61
C GLN A 22 12.57 -3.59 10.01
N LYS A 23 13.10 -4.04 11.15
CA LYS A 23 12.77 -5.37 11.68
C LYS A 23 11.30 -5.39 12.10
N ILE A 24 10.53 -6.33 11.57
CA ILE A 24 9.16 -6.55 12.03
C ILE A 24 9.24 -7.14 13.44
N ARG A 25 8.63 -6.44 14.40
CA ARG A 25 8.62 -6.79 15.82
C ARG A 25 7.18 -6.78 16.30
N SER A 26 6.79 -7.78 17.10
CA SER A 26 5.46 -7.82 17.68
C SER A 26 5.23 -6.61 18.61
N PRO A 27 4.01 -6.05 18.65
CA PRO A 27 3.68 -5.05 19.65
C PRO A 27 3.78 -5.63 21.07
N LYS A 28 3.92 -4.76 22.07
CA LYS A 28 3.82 -5.18 23.47
C LYS A 28 2.46 -5.80 23.80
N LYS A 29 2.44 -6.70 24.78
CA LYS A 29 1.23 -7.43 25.20
C LYS A 29 0.07 -6.50 25.62
N ASN A 30 0.37 -5.32 26.17
CA ASN A 30 -0.61 -4.31 26.55
C ASN A 30 -1.05 -3.40 25.39
N ILE A 31 -0.65 -3.71 24.16
CA ILE A 31 -1.11 -3.07 22.93
C ILE A 31 -1.77 -4.15 22.06
N PRO A 32 -2.91 -3.87 21.42
CA PRO A 32 -3.53 -4.84 20.51
C PRO A 32 -2.58 -5.21 19.38
N GLN A 33 -2.44 -6.51 19.13
CA GLN A 33 -1.34 -7.07 18.36
C GLN A 33 -1.47 -6.76 16.87
N THR A 34 -2.70 -6.71 16.35
CA THR A 34 -2.96 -6.50 14.93
C THR A 34 -3.53 -5.12 14.65
N PRO A 35 -3.29 -4.53 13.45
CA PRO A 35 -3.91 -3.28 13.04
C PRO A 35 -5.44 -3.33 13.08
N ILE A 36 -6.04 -4.47 12.71
CA ILE A 36 -7.49 -4.68 12.72
C ILE A 36 -8.05 -4.56 14.14
N GLN A 37 -7.40 -5.18 15.14
CA GLN A 37 -7.82 -5.05 16.53
C GLN A 37 -7.70 -3.62 17.04
N ARG A 38 -6.61 -2.92 16.71
CA ARG A 38 -6.42 -1.50 17.07
C ARG A 38 -7.52 -0.63 16.47
N GLN A 39 -7.85 -0.85 15.20
CA GLN A 39 -8.91 -0.14 14.50
C GLN A 39 -10.28 -0.37 15.12
N TYR A 40 -10.61 -1.64 15.41
CA TYR A 40 -11.86 -2.00 16.06
C TYR A 40 -12.04 -1.31 17.41
N ILE A 41 -10.99 -1.31 18.26
CA ILE A 41 -11.04 -0.65 19.56
C ILE A 41 -11.23 0.88 19.41
N LEU A 42 -10.52 1.50 18.46
CA LEU A 42 -10.69 2.93 18.16
C LEU A 42 -12.14 3.27 17.76
N GLU A 43 -12.79 2.45 16.93
CA GLU A 43 -14.19 2.63 16.55
C GLU A 43 -15.14 2.53 17.74
N GLN A 44 -14.91 1.57 18.64
CA GLN A 44 -15.71 1.46 19.87
C GLN A 44 -15.52 2.66 20.79
N VAL A 45 -14.29 3.16 20.94
CA VAL A 45 -14.00 4.38 21.71
C VAL A 45 -14.75 5.57 21.13
N ARG A 46 -14.74 5.73 19.80
CA ARG A 46 -15.47 6.80 19.11
C ARG A 46 -16.97 6.77 19.35
N ALA A 47 -17.57 5.59 19.19
CA ALA A 47 -18.99 5.41 19.45
C ALA A 47 -19.34 5.78 20.91
N TYR A 48 -18.51 5.35 21.86
CA TYR A 48 -18.70 5.67 23.26
C TYR A 48 -18.56 7.16 23.58
N VAL A 49 -17.53 7.84 23.05
CA VAL A 49 -17.35 9.29 23.26
C VAL A 49 -18.50 10.08 22.63
N ALA A 50 -19.00 9.67 21.46
CA ALA A 50 -20.15 10.29 20.82
C ALA A 50 -21.44 10.15 21.63
N GLU A 51 -21.64 9.00 22.29
CA GLU A 51 -22.78 8.73 23.15
C GLU A 51 -22.69 9.45 24.50
N GLN A 52 -21.57 9.29 25.20
CA GLN A 52 -21.39 9.74 26.59
C GLN A 52 -20.96 11.20 26.70
N LYS A 53 -20.40 11.76 25.61
CA LYS A 53 -19.92 13.14 25.50
C LYS A 53 -19.09 13.64 26.69
N PRO A 54 -18.05 12.90 27.13
CA PRO A 54 -17.14 13.38 28.16
C PRO A 54 -16.41 14.64 27.68
N VAL A 55 -16.19 15.60 28.57
CA VAL A 55 -15.59 16.91 28.23
C VAL A 55 -14.14 16.96 28.74
N PRO A 56 -13.15 17.28 27.89
CA PRO A 56 -11.76 17.45 28.34
C PRO A 56 -11.51 18.84 28.99
N PRO A 57 -10.45 19.00 29.81
CA PRO A 57 -9.57 17.95 30.33
C PRO A 57 -10.30 17.08 31.36
N LEU A 58 -10.02 15.78 31.34
CA LEU A 58 -10.54 14.83 32.31
C LEU A 58 -9.37 14.25 33.13
N PRO A 59 -9.47 14.18 34.47
CA PRO A 59 -8.43 13.59 35.30
C PRO A 59 -8.10 12.16 34.90
N ALA A 60 -6.83 11.78 35.05
CA ALA A 60 -6.36 10.44 34.68
C ALA A 60 -7.17 9.30 35.35
N ASP A 61 -7.65 9.49 36.57
CA ASP A 61 -8.45 8.50 37.28
C ASP A 61 -9.88 8.40 36.75
N ASP A 62 -10.45 9.49 36.22
CA ASP A 62 -11.75 9.48 35.57
C ASP A 62 -11.66 8.84 34.17
N ILE A 63 -10.58 9.11 33.42
CA ILE A 63 -10.29 8.42 32.14
C ILE A 63 -10.24 6.90 32.36
N LYS A 64 -9.59 6.45 33.43
CA LYS A 64 -9.52 5.04 33.82
C LYS A 64 -10.90 4.43 34.08
N VAL A 65 -11.82 5.16 34.73
CA VAL A 65 -13.20 4.71 34.95
C VAL A 65 -13.95 4.52 33.63
N HIS A 66 -13.77 5.43 32.67
CA HIS A 66 -14.35 5.27 31.33
C HIS A 66 -13.71 4.11 30.57
N ALA A 67 -12.40 3.93 30.66
CA ALA A 67 -11.70 2.80 30.05
C ALA A 67 -12.18 1.46 30.62
N ASP A 68 -12.40 1.34 31.94
CA ASP A 68 -12.94 0.13 32.57
C ASP A 68 -14.35 -0.21 32.06
N LYS A 69 -15.20 0.81 31.87
CA LYS A 69 -16.54 0.60 31.28
C LYS A 69 -16.45 0.07 29.85
N LEU A 70 -15.56 0.65 29.03
CA LEU A 70 -15.31 0.17 27.66
C LEU A 70 -14.80 -1.28 27.64
N VAL A 71 -13.83 -1.59 28.52
CA VAL A 71 -13.28 -2.94 28.66
C VAL A 71 -14.38 -3.95 28.99
N ALA A 72 -15.25 -3.62 29.94
CA ALA A 72 -16.36 -4.47 30.32
C ALA A 72 -17.44 -4.58 29.22
N GLN A 73 -17.81 -3.46 28.59
CA GLN A 73 -18.86 -3.41 27.57
C GLN A 73 -18.49 -4.18 26.30
N PHE A 74 -17.24 -4.08 25.86
CA PHE A 74 -16.75 -4.67 24.62
C PHE A 74 -15.98 -5.98 24.80
N GLN A 75 -15.93 -6.50 26.03
CA GLN A 75 -15.25 -7.75 26.39
C GLN A 75 -13.80 -7.83 25.88
N CYS A 76 -13.09 -6.70 25.83
CA CYS A 76 -11.69 -6.68 25.43
C CYS A 76 -10.79 -7.06 26.62
N ASP A 77 -9.57 -7.52 26.33
CA ASP A 77 -8.61 -7.90 27.38
C ASP A 77 -8.32 -6.70 28.30
N PRO A 78 -8.45 -6.82 29.63
CA PRO A 78 -8.12 -5.76 30.58
C PRO A 78 -6.70 -5.22 30.45
N ILE A 79 -5.77 -5.98 29.87
CA ILE A 79 -4.41 -5.53 29.59
C ILE A 79 -4.35 -4.31 28.63
N TYR A 80 -5.42 -4.06 27.86
CA TYR A 80 -5.52 -2.92 26.95
C TYR A 80 -6.08 -1.64 27.59
N ARG A 81 -6.39 -1.66 28.88
CA ARG A 81 -7.02 -0.54 29.58
C ARG A 81 -6.27 0.79 29.39
N ASP A 82 -4.95 0.81 29.55
CA ASP A 82 -4.17 2.04 29.45
C ASP A 82 -4.11 2.54 27.99
N TYR A 83 -4.04 1.60 27.03
CA TYR A 83 -4.16 1.91 25.60
C TYR A 83 -5.52 2.54 25.26
N ILE A 84 -6.61 2.00 25.81
CA ILE A 84 -7.97 2.55 25.67
C ILE A 84 -8.07 3.93 26.32
N GLY A 85 -7.42 4.13 27.48
CA GLY A 85 -7.35 5.43 28.12
C GLY A 85 -6.70 6.51 27.24
N VAL A 86 -5.62 6.17 26.53
CA VAL A 86 -5.00 7.07 25.54
C VAL A 86 -5.98 7.38 24.40
N LEU A 87 -6.69 6.38 23.88
CA LEU A 87 -7.69 6.58 22.82
C LEU A 87 -8.84 7.49 23.26
N LEU A 88 -9.35 7.31 24.47
CA LEU A 88 -10.38 8.16 25.06
C LEU A 88 -9.92 9.61 25.14
N ASN A 89 -8.74 9.85 25.72
CA ASN A 89 -8.17 11.20 25.81
C ASN A 89 -8.02 11.83 24.43
N ASN A 90 -7.49 11.06 23.47
CA ASN A 90 -7.30 11.55 22.11
C ASN A 90 -8.61 12.00 21.48
N GLU A 91 -9.66 11.18 21.58
CA GLU A 91 -10.91 11.46 20.90
C GLU A 91 -11.68 12.61 21.56
N MET A 92 -11.53 12.78 22.87
CA MET A 92 -12.05 13.94 23.59
C MET A 92 -11.42 15.26 23.12
N TRP A 93 -10.11 15.27 22.87
CA TRP A 93 -9.36 16.45 22.43
C TRP A 93 -9.32 16.66 20.92
N ARG A 94 -9.85 15.72 20.13
CA ARG A 94 -9.69 15.69 18.68
C ARG A 94 -10.19 16.97 18.02
N GLU A 95 -11.38 17.45 18.37
CA GLU A 95 -11.95 18.66 17.77
C GLU A 95 -11.18 19.94 18.17
N GLN A 96 -10.73 20.03 19.41
CA GLN A 96 -9.97 21.19 19.88
C GLN A 96 -8.58 21.23 19.25
N LEU A 97 -7.89 20.08 19.11
CA LEU A 97 -6.64 19.99 18.37
C LEU A 97 -6.85 20.47 16.93
N ALA A 98 -7.91 20.01 16.29
CA ALA A 98 -8.26 20.36 14.92
C ALA A 98 -8.44 21.89 14.74
N ALA A 99 -9.04 22.57 15.70
CA ALA A 99 -9.27 24.01 15.65
C ALA A 99 -8.02 24.89 15.82
N VAL A 100 -6.90 24.34 16.34
CA VAL A 100 -5.66 25.11 16.53
C VAL A 100 -4.89 25.23 15.20
N PRO A 101 -4.42 26.41 14.76
CA PRO A 101 -3.59 26.53 13.56
C PRO A 101 -2.28 25.72 13.65
N PHE A 102 -1.80 25.17 12.54
CA PHE A 102 -0.61 24.29 12.52
C PHE A 102 0.66 24.95 13.10
N GLU A 103 0.86 26.24 12.84
CA GLU A 103 1.99 27.02 13.34
C GLU A 103 2.01 27.21 14.86
N ARG A 104 0.90 26.86 15.52
CA ARG A 104 0.77 26.83 16.98
C ARG A 104 0.79 25.41 17.54
N ARG A 105 1.14 24.41 16.74
CA ARG A 105 1.20 23.01 17.17
C ARG A 105 2.62 22.52 17.28
N LEU A 106 2.82 21.59 18.22
CA LEU A 106 4.07 20.88 18.42
C LEU A 106 3.89 19.40 18.05
N LEU A 107 4.74 18.90 17.16
CA LEU A 107 4.91 17.46 16.94
C LEU A 107 6.09 16.97 17.79
N LEU A 108 5.82 16.07 18.72
CA LEU A 108 6.83 15.46 19.58
C LEU A 108 7.09 14.02 19.14
N LEU A 109 8.30 13.75 18.66
CA LEU A 109 8.73 12.42 18.20
C LEU A 109 9.78 11.82 19.16
N PRO A 110 9.78 10.51 19.40
CA PRO A 110 10.81 9.86 20.19
C PRO A 110 12.01 9.52 19.31
N LYS A 111 13.23 9.65 19.85
CA LYS A 111 14.47 9.27 19.15
C LYS A 111 14.50 7.77 18.80
N CYS A 112 13.74 6.95 19.52
CA CYS A 112 13.70 5.50 19.39
C CYS A 112 13.20 5.01 18.02
N LEU A 113 12.50 5.86 17.24
CA LEU A 113 12.07 5.53 15.87
C LEU A 113 13.25 5.44 14.88
N ARG A 114 14.43 5.96 15.26
CA ARG A 114 15.62 5.93 14.42
C ARG A 114 16.19 4.52 14.35
N VAL A 115 16.90 4.24 13.27
CA VAL A 115 17.81 3.10 13.16
C VAL A 115 19.09 3.45 13.90
N GLU A 116 19.22 2.99 15.15
CA GLU A 116 20.23 3.49 16.10
C GLU A 116 21.67 3.31 15.60
N ASP A 117 21.98 2.15 15.01
CA ASP A 117 23.34 1.79 14.57
C ASP A 117 23.84 2.59 13.36
N ARG A 118 22.95 3.26 12.63
CA ARG A 118 23.27 3.94 11.36
C ARG A 118 22.84 5.41 11.32
N CYS A 119 22.13 5.91 12.32
CA CYS A 119 21.64 7.29 12.32
C CYS A 119 22.80 8.29 12.50
N PRO A 120 23.06 9.19 11.53
CA PRO A 120 24.16 10.16 11.61
C PRO A 120 23.79 11.43 12.40
N ALA A 121 22.59 11.48 12.97
CA ALA A 121 22.05 12.68 13.61
C ALA A 121 22.75 12.99 14.95
N PRO A 122 23.27 14.22 15.15
CA PRO A 122 23.82 14.63 16.42
C PRO A 122 22.71 14.92 17.44
N PHE A 123 23.10 15.04 18.71
CA PHE A 123 22.23 15.49 19.80
C PHE A 123 22.67 16.87 20.30
N ASP A 124 21.71 17.70 20.65
CA ASP A 124 21.93 18.93 21.40
C ASP A 124 21.21 18.89 22.76
N GLU A 125 21.10 20.04 23.42
CA GLU A 125 20.38 20.15 24.70
C GLU A 125 18.86 19.96 24.56
N PHE A 126 18.32 20.06 23.34
CA PHE A 126 16.89 19.98 23.06
C PHE A 126 16.45 18.60 22.56
N GLY A 127 17.32 17.85 21.87
CA GLY A 127 17.01 16.51 21.39
C GLY A 127 17.89 16.05 20.23
N LEU A 128 17.35 15.14 19.42
CA LEU A 128 17.99 14.62 18.21
C LEU A 128 17.79 15.61 17.05
N LEU A 129 18.88 15.99 16.38
CA LEU A 129 18.85 16.87 15.20
C LEU A 129 18.87 16.05 13.91
N CYS A 130 17.69 15.72 13.38
CA CYS A 130 17.55 14.90 12.17
C CYS A 130 18.33 15.49 10.99
N LYS A 131 19.19 14.67 10.36
CA LYS A 131 19.97 15.04 9.16
C LYS A 131 19.32 14.59 7.85
N GLN A 132 18.05 14.18 7.90
CA GLN A 132 17.30 13.71 6.73
C GLN A 132 18.05 12.62 5.93
N CYS A 133 18.56 11.63 6.65
CA CYS A 133 19.38 10.54 6.09
C CYS A 133 18.58 9.45 5.34
N GLY A 134 17.24 9.47 5.41
CA GLY A 134 16.35 8.53 4.74
C GLY A 134 16.27 7.14 5.36
N LEU A 135 16.80 6.94 6.58
CA LEU A 135 16.88 5.63 7.24
C LEU A 135 15.68 5.29 8.12
N CYS A 136 14.86 6.29 8.50
CA CYS A 136 13.72 6.11 9.40
C CYS A 136 12.64 7.17 9.13
N THR A 137 11.47 6.96 9.72
CA THR A 137 10.26 7.77 9.49
C THR A 137 10.28 9.14 10.17
N ILE A 138 11.25 9.40 11.06
CA ILE A 138 11.42 10.71 11.72
C ILE A 138 11.55 11.81 10.67
N GLN A 139 12.32 11.56 9.60
CA GLN A 139 12.48 12.53 8.52
C GLN A 139 11.15 12.88 7.85
N ASP A 140 10.34 11.87 7.49
CA ASP A 140 9.08 12.10 6.77
C ASP A 140 8.11 12.91 7.63
N LEU A 141 7.97 12.50 8.89
CA LEU A 141 7.07 13.14 9.85
C LEU A 141 7.53 14.57 10.16
N GLN A 142 8.83 14.77 10.36
CA GLN A 142 9.40 16.08 10.58
C GLN A 142 9.22 16.99 9.37
N SER A 143 9.59 16.53 8.17
CA SER A 143 9.50 17.33 6.95
C SER A 143 8.06 17.75 6.66
N GLU A 144 7.11 16.84 6.89
CA GLU A 144 5.70 17.16 6.68
C GLU A 144 5.15 18.11 7.73
N ALA A 145 5.44 17.87 9.01
CA ALA A 145 4.96 18.74 10.07
C ALA A 145 5.54 20.15 9.92
N GLU A 146 6.83 20.29 9.62
CA GLU A 146 7.46 21.58 9.32
C GLU A 146 6.82 22.27 8.09
N ARG A 147 6.49 21.51 7.03
CA ARG A 147 5.77 22.02 5.85
C ARG A 147 4.39 22.58 6.21
N LEU A 148 3.66 21.91 7.11
CA LEU A 148 2.37 22.38 7.62
C LEU A 148 2.52 23.58 8.56
N GLY A 149 3.70 23.80 9.12
CA GLY A 149 4.02 24.92 10.02
C GLY A 149 4.30 24.52 11.47
N TYR A 150 4.21 23.23 11.81
CA TYR A 150 4.46 22.75 13.18
C TYR A 150 5.87 23.12 13.65
N ALA A 151 5.99 23.37 14.96
CA ALA A 151 7.25 23.12 15.64
C ALA A 151 7.44 21.60 15.77
N VAL A 152 8.62 21.09 15.44
CA VAL A 152 8.94 19.65 15.60
C VAL A 152 10.08 19.50 16.60
N LEU A 153 9.91 18.57 17.55
CA LEU A 153 10.92 18.22 18.53
C LEU A 153 11.11 16.70 18.56
N VAL A 154 12.34 16.24 18.38
CA VAL A 154 12.69 14.82 18.52
C VAL A 154 13.36 14.59 19.87
N ALA A 155 12.56 14.48 20.93
CA ALA A 155 13.04 14.44 22.31
C ALA A 155 12.13 13.66 23.24
N GLU A 156 12.68 13.25 24.38
CA GLU A 156 11.95 12.52 25.45
C GLU A 156 11.69 13.39 26.69
N GLY A 157 12.15 14.64 26.70
CA GLY A 157 12.14 15.51 27.88
C GLY A 157 10.89 16.38 27.99
N SER A 158 10.16 16.26 29.10
CA SER A 158 8.98 17.07 29.40
C SER A 158 9.29 18.55 29.69
N ALA A 159 10.50 18.86 30.18
CA ALA A 159 10.87 20.23 30.59
C ALA A 159 10.82 21.25 29.44
N ILE A 160 11.32 20.87 28.26
CA ILE A 160 11.33 21.75 27.07
C ILE A 160 9.92 21.94 26.55
N VAL A 161 9.14 20.86 26.49
CA VAL A 161 7.73 20.90 26.09
C VAL A 161 6.94 21.86 27.00
N MET A 162 7.13 21.76 28.32
CA MET A 162 6.49 22.66 29.29
C MET A 162 6.94 24.12 29.13
N SER A 163 8.22 24.37 28.85
CA SER A 163 8.72 25.72 28.57
C SER A 163 8.05 26.31 27.32
N LEU A 164 7.98 25.55 26.23
CA LEU A 164 7.32 25.97 24.98
C LEU A 164 5.83 26.29 25.18
N ILE A 165 5.14 25.43 25.93
CA ILE A 165 3.76 25.65 26.39
C ILE A 165 3.64 26.98 27.15
N GLN A 166 4.48 27.19 28.17
CA GLN A 166 4.41 28.38 29.03
C GLN A 166 4.72 29.68 28.28
N THR A 167 5.49 29.61 27.19
CA THR A 167 5.73 30.77 26.33
C THR A 167 4.50 31.20 25.51
N GLY A 168 3.44 30.39 25.47
CA GLY A 168 2.24 30.63 24.67
C GLY A 168 2.46 30.48 23.15
N LYS A 169 3.62 29.98 22.72
CA LYS A 169 3.92 29.73 21.30
C LYS A 169 3.24 28.47 20.78
N ILE A 170 2.99 27.51 21.67
CA ILE A 170 2.35 26.23 21.36
C ILE A 170 1.04 26.15 22.12
N GLU A 171 -0.04 25.89 21.37
CA GLU A 171 -1.41 25.79 21.87
C GLU A 171 -1.98 24.38 21.71
N ALA A 172 -1.31 23.46 21.00
CA ALA A 172 -1.68 22.04 20.96
C ALA A 172 -0.50 21.10 20.64
N ILE A 173 -0.63 19.82 21.00
CA ILE A 173 0.45 18.82 20.88
C ILE A 173 -0.03 17.55 20.18
N VAL A 174 0.76 17.08 19.21
CA VAL A 174 0.69 15.71 18.67
C VAL A 174 1.93 14.97 19.16
N GLY A 175 1.75 13.97 20.03
CA GLY A 175 2.83 13.21 20.64
C GLY A 175 2.95 11.78 20.11
N VAL A 176 4.17 11.30 19.96
CA VAL A 176 4.47 9.87 19.73
C VAL A 176 5.33 9.38 20.88
N SER A 177 4.88 8.38 21.63
CA SER A 177 5.63 7.88 22.78
C SER A 177 5.17 6.50 23.25
N CYS A 178 5.95 5.84 24.10
CA CYS A 178 5.51 4.59 24.73
C CYS A 178 4.45 4.87 25.81
N LEU A 179 3.58 3.89 26.07
CA LEU A 179 2.47 4.03 27.04
C LEU A 179 2.94 4.52 28.42
N SER A 180 4.06 3.99 28.92
CA SER A 180 4.63 4.36 30.23
C SER A 180 5.17 5.80 30.30
N VAL A 181 5.50 6.42 29.16
CA VAL A 181 5.85 7.85 29.10
C VAL A 181 4.59 8.70 29.00
N LEU A 182 3.60 8.28 28.20
CA LEU A 182 2.32 9.00 28.05
C LEU A 182 1.59 9.15 29.40
N GLU A 183 1.54 8.09 30.20
CA GLU A 183 0.95 8.10 31.55
C GLU A 183 1.56 9.18 32.47
N ARG A 184 2.85 9.46 32.31
CA ARG A 184 3.56 10.48 33.09
C ARG A 184 3.41 11.88 32.50
N ALA A 185 3.15 12.00 31.21
CA ALA A 185 3.03 13.27 30.52
C ALA A 185 1.62 13.89 30.63
N PHE A 186 0.57 13.07 30.65
CA PHE A 186 -0.82 13.53 30.66
C PHE A 186 -1.19 14.46 31.82
N PRO A 187 -0.77 14.24 33.08
CA PRO A 187 -1.10 15.16 34.18
C PRO A 187 -0.60 16.59 33.95
N TYR A 188 0.53 16.75 33.24
CA TYR A 188 1.07 18.08 32.93
C TYR A 188 0.27 18.78 31.82
N MET A 189 -0.18 18.03 30.81
CA MET A 189 -1.03 18.55 29.74
C MET A 189 -2.42 18.93 30.25
N GLU A 190 -2.97 18.09 31.14
CA GLU A 190 -4.21 18.34 31.88
C GLU A 190 -4.12 19.63 32.68
N ALA A 191 -3.07 19.80 33.49
CA ALA A 191 -2.86 20.99 34.31
C ALA A 191 -2.68 22.27 33.48
N ALA A 192 -2.13 22.15 32.26
CA ALA A 192 -2.00 23.26 31.32
C ALA A 192 -3.26 23.49 30.46
N ALA A 193 -4.25 22.59 30.52
CA ALA A 193 -5.45 22.57 29.68
C ALA A 193 -5.14 22.66 28.17
N ILE A 194 -4.06 22.00 27.74
CA ILE A 194 -3.63 22.03 26.35
C ILE A 194 -4.19 20.82 25.59
N PRO A 195 -4.88 21.05 24.46
CA PRO A 195 -5.27 19.99 23.56
C PRO A 195 -4.06 19.15 23.16
N GLY A 196 -4.11 17.87 23.46
CA GLY A 196 -3.09 17.00 22.94
C GLY A 196 -3.48 15.55 22.84
N VAL A 197 -3.01 14.98 21.74
CA VAL A 197 -3.26 13.62 21.31
C VAL A 197 -1.94 12.88 21.26
N ALA A 198 -1.98 11.57 21.47
CA ALA A 198 -0.81 10.73 21.48
C ALA A 198 -1.01 9.44 20.68
N VAL A 199 0.01 9.05 19.92
CA VAL A 199 0.09 7.74 19.26
C VAL A 199 1.08 6.86 20.02
N PRO A 200 0.62 5.76 20.65
CA PRO A 200 1.49 4.84 21.34
C PRO A 200 2.48 4.14 20.39
N LEU A 201 3.75 4.08 20.80
CA LEU A 201 4.73 3.19 20.19
C LEU A 201 4.33 1.73 20.37
N LEU A 202 4.59 0.89 19.38
CA LEU A 202 4.29 -0.54 19.41
C LEU A 202 5.26 -1.30 20.32
N GLN A 203 6.50 -0.82 20.47
CA GLN A 203 7.52 -1.34 21.39
C GLN A 203 8.04 -0.24 22.33
N ASP A 204 8.59 -0.62 23.49
CA ASP A 204 9.16 0.34 24.46
C ASP A 204 10.57 -0.02 24.96
N ASP A 205 11.30 -0.86 24.24
CA ASP A 205 12.71 -1.14 24.51
C ASP A 205 13.65 0.02 24.11
N CYS A 206 13.07 1.18 23.75
CA CYS A 206 13.74 2.44 23.45
C CYS A 206 14.77 2.39 22.30
N ILE A 207 14.77 1.34 21.49
CA ILE A 207 15.70 1.13 20.36
C ILE A 207 14.90 0.51 19.21
N ASP A 208 15.07 1.06 18.00
CA ASP A 208 14.49 0.55 16.75
C ASP A 208 13.02 0.12 16.92
N THR A 209 12.20 1.04 17.47
CA THR A 209 10.76 0.81 17.72
C THR A 209 9.91 1.32 16.56
N ASN A 210 8.69 0.81 16.47
CA ASN A 210 7.71 1.17 15.45
C ASN A 210 6.51 1.89 16.04
N VAL A 211 5.78 2.60 15.19
CA VAL A 211 4.53 3.29 15.51
C VAL A 211 3.52 3.02 14.41
N ASP A 212 2.24 3.18 14.70
CA ASP A 212 1.21 3.26 13.68
C ASP A 212 1.35 4.59 12.91
N LEU A 213 2.12 4.55 11.82
CA LEU A 213 2.49 5.74 11.04
C LEU A 213 1.27 6.44 10.43
N ASP A 214 0.29 5.66 9.98
CA ASP A 214 -0.94 6.20 9.40
C ASP A 214 -1.67 7.05 10.43
N TRP A 215 -1.70 6.60 11.69
CA TRP A 215 -2.35 7.33 12.76
C TRP A 215 -1.60 8.62 13.15
N VAL A 216 -0.26 8.61 13.16
CA VAL A 216 0.51 9.85 13.34
C VAL A 216 0.22 10.83 12.20
N TRP A 217 0.19 10.33 10.97
CA TRP A 217 -0.11 11.11 9.78
C TRP A 217 -1.48 11.77 9.85
N ASP A 218 -2.50 11.03 10.31
CA ASP A 218 -3.86 11.53 10.50
C ASP A 218 -3.87 12.70 11.51
N TYR A 219 -3.13 12.62 12.61
CA TYR A 219 -3.14 13.70 13.61
C TYR A 219 -2.36 14.94 13.19
N ILE A 220 -1.27 14.81 12.42
CA ILE A 220 -0.52 15.99 11.98
C ILE A 220 -1.27 16.78 10.89
N HIS A 221 -2.19 16.15 10.16
CA HIS A 221 -3.03 16.83 9.17
C HIS A 221 -4.38 17.30 9.71
N LEU A 222 -4.68 17.00 10.97
CA LEU A 222 -5.98 17.31 11.58
C LEU A 222 -6.25 18.83 11.54
N THR A 223 -7.42 19.31 11.14
CA THR A 223 -7.82 20.75 11.06
C THR A 223 -9.33 20.93 11.30
N SER A 224 -9.81 22.12 11.62
CA SER A 224 -11.27 22.35 11.74
C SER A 224 -11.99 22.27 10.40
N ASP A 225 -11.29 22.66 9.33
CA ASP A 225 -11.68 22.45 7.93
C ASP A 225 -11.27 21.06 7.43
N ASP A 226 -10.85 20.17 8.34
CA ASP A 226 -10.22 18.91 7.97
C ASP A 226 -11.20 17.97 7.36
N GLN A 227 -11.14 18.06 6.05
CA GLN A 227 -11.63 17.10 5.13
C GLN A 227 -10.66 15.94 4.99
N THR A 228 -9.54 15.79 5.74
CA THR A 228 -8.74 14.54 5.77
C THR A 228 -9.58 13.41 6.33
N ARG A 229 -10.47 12.98 5.45
CA ARG A 229 -11.39 11.90 5.64
C ARG A 229 -10.48 10.70 5.68
N ARG A 230 -10.39 10.06 6.84
CA ARG A 230 -9.97 8.68 6.87
C ARG A 230 -11.05 7.91 6.12
N LEU A 231 -10.86 7.77 4.80
CA LEU A 231 -11.72 6.93 3.98
C LEU A 231 -11.75 5.59 4.68
N ASP A 232 -12.96 5.13 4.99
CA ASP A 232 -13.18 3.77 5.43
C ASP A 232 -12.90 2.89 4.22
N LEU A 233 -11.64 2.45 4.12
CA LEU A 233 -11.18 1.64 3.01
C LEU A 233 -11.84 0.26 3.04
N SER A 234 -12.32 -0.19 4.19
CA SER A 234 -13.06 -1.44 4.33
C SER A 234 -14.45 -1.28 3.72
N GLN A 235 -15.22 -0.29 4.15
CA GLN A 235 -16.55 -0.01 3.59
C GLN A 235 -16.47 0.30 2.08
N LEU A 236 -15.48 1.09 1.66
CA LEU A 236 -15.27 1.37 0.24
C LEU A 236 -15.00 0.09 -0.57
N ARG A 237 -14.27 -0.87 0.00
CA ARG A 237 -14.03 -2.15 -0.64
C ARG A 237 -15.30 -2.98 -0.73
N ASP A 238 -16.10 -3.01 0.34
CA ASP A 238 -17.38 -3.72 0.36
C ASP A 238 -18.35 -3.15 -0.68
N ASP A 239 -18.41 -1.82 -0.82
CA ASP A 239 -19.20 -1.14 -1.84
C ASP A 239 -18.76 -1.56 -3.26
N ILE A 240 -17.46 -1.61 -3.50
CA ILE A 240 -16.91 -2.00 -4.81
C ILE A 240 -17.19 -3.46 -5.08
N ASP A 241 -16.96 -4.35 -4.12
CA ASP A 241 -17.26 -5.77 -4.24
C ASP A 241 -18.74 -6.01 -4.56
N PHE A 242 -19.63 -5.22 -3.95
CA PHE A 242 -21.06 -5.23 -4.23
C PHE A 242 -21.38 -4.84 -5.69
N TRP A 243 -20.65 -3.91 -6.30
CA TRP A 243 -20.88 -3.51 -7.70
C TRP A 243 -20.58 -4.62 -8.72
N PHE A 244 -19.72 -5.58 -8.36
CA PHE A 244 -19.39 -6.73 -9.20
C PHE A 244 -20.31 -7.94 -8.98
N THR A 245 -21.38 -7.79 -8.22
CA THR A 245 -22.45 -8.80 -8.16
C THR A 245 -23.22 -8.84 -9.49
N PRO A 246 -23.77 -10.01 -9.90
CA PRO A 246 -24.44 -10.14 -11.21
C PRO A 246 -25.51 -9.08 -11.47
N LEU A 247 -26.37 -8.80 -10.48
CA LEU A 247 -27.45 -7.82 -10.59
C LEU A 247 -26.92 -6.39 -10.79
N ASN A 248 -25.84 -6.02 -10.09
CA ASN A 248 -25.26 -4.69 -10.23
C ASN A 248 -24.48 -4.54 -11.56
N LEU A 249 -23.79 -5.58 -12.01
CA LEU A 249 -23.15 -5.59 -13.32
C LEU A 249 -24.18 -5.39 -14.44
N ASP A 250 -25.33 -6.08 -14.38
CA ASP A 250 -26.41 -5.88 -15.35
C ASP A 250 -26.98 -4.46 -15.30
N SER A 251 -27.10 -3.87 -14.11
CA SER A 251 -27.55 -2.48 -13.95
C SER A 251 -26.53 -1.47 -14.51
N ILE A 252 -25.22 -1.72 -14.36
CA ILE A 252 -24.15 -0.80 -14.77
C ILE A 252 -23.87 -0.92 -16.27
N MET A 253 -23.80 -2.15 -16.78
CA MET A 253 -23.40 -2.46 -18.15
C MET A 253 -24.59 -2.45 -19.12
N GLY A 254 -25.84 -2.55 -18.62
CA GLY A 254 -27.05 -2.72 -19.42
C GLY A 254 -27.40 -4.20 -19.62
N PRO A 255 -28.50 -4.57 -20.29
CA PRO A 255 -28.83 -5.99 -20.54
C PRO A 255 -27.78 -6.67 -21.42
N ALA A 256 -27.58 -7.99 -21.24
CA ALA A 256 -26.78 -8.79 -22.16
C ALA A 256 -27.64 -9.21 -23.36
N GLU A 257 -27.16 -8.93 -24.57
CA GLU A 257 -27.75 -9.28 -25.85
C GLU A 257 -27.31 -10.67 -26.34
N GLY A 258 -26.12 -11.13 -25.93
CA GLY A 258 -25.53 -12.38 -26.43
C GLY A 258 -24.87 -13.26 -25.36
N GLU A 259 -24.49 -14.48 -25.74
CA GLU A 259 -23.86 -15.44 -24.82
C GLU A 259 -22.45 -15.00 -24.42
N THR A 260 -21.69 -14.39 -25.33
CA THR A 260 -20.34 -13.85 -25.03
C THR A 260 -20.37 -12.81 -23.93
N GLU A 261 -21.39 -11.94 -23.89
CA GLU A 261 -21.56 -10.94 -22.83
C GLU A 261 -21.95 -11.57 -21.49
N LYS A 262 -22.71 -12.66 -21.50
CA LYS A 262 -23.00 -13.40 -20.26
C LYS A 262 -21.73 -14.03 -19.70
N ILE A 263 -20.92 -14.66 -20.54
CA ILE A 263 -19.63 -15.25 -20.15
C ILE A 263 -18.69 -14.15 -19.62
N SER A 264 -18.59 -13.01 -20.31
CA SER A 264 -17.73 -11.91 -19.89
C SER A 264 -18.14 -11.33 -18.53
N ARG A 265 -19.44 -11.16 -18.28
CA ARG A 265 -19.97 -10.69 -16.99
C ARG A 265 -19.79 -11.70 -15.87
N GLN A 266 -19.97 -12.98 -16.15
CA GLN A 266 -19.66 -14.03 -15.17
C GLN A 266 -18.19 -13.98 -14.77
N TRP A 267 -17.28 -13.83 -15.74
CA TRP A 267 -15.85 -13.68 -15.48
C TRP A 267 -15.50 -12.40 -14.70
N LEU A 268 -16.13 -11.27 -15.01
CA LEU A 268 -16.00 -10.02 -14.25
C LEU A 268 -16.45 -10.18 -12.79
N GLY A 269 -17.53 -10.94 -12.56
CA GLY A 269 -18.07 -11.19 -11.22
C GLY A 269 -17.23 -12.14 -10.36
N ARG A 270 -16.31 -12.91 -10.96
CA ARG A 270 -15.42 -13.83 -10.21
C ARG A 270 -14.49 -13.09 -9.25
N ALA A 271 -14.04 -13.83 -8.24
CA ALA A 271 -13.17 -13.32 -7.18
C ALA A 271 -11.90 -12.63 -7.72
N GLY A 272 -11.37 -11.69 -6.93
CA GLY A 272 -10.18 -10.91 -7.22
C GLY A 272 -9.97 -9.86 -6.14
N LYS A 273 -8.74 -9.31 -6.02
CA LYS A 273 -8.44 -8.30 -4.98
C LYS A 273 -9.10 -6.93 -5.25
N ARG A 274 -9.58 -6.69 -6.47
CA ARG A 274 -10.26 -5.46 -6.94
C ARG A 274 -9.51 -4.15 -6.59
N TRP A 275 -8.19 -4.18 -6.60
CA TRP A 275 -7.36 -3.02 -6.27
C TRP A 275 -7.54 -1.87 -7.26
N ARG A 276 -7.65 -2.16 -8.56
CA ARG A 276 -7.74 -1.12 -9.61
C ARG A 276 -9.06 -0.33 -9.57
N PRO A 277 -10.26 -0.96 -9.51
CA PRO A 277 -11.48 -0.22 -9.28
C PRO A 277 -11.46 0.51 -7.92
N PHE A 278 -10.87 -0.08 -6.88
CA PHE A 278 -10.67 0.59 -5.59
C PHE A 278 -9.86 1.88 -5.69
N LEU A 279 -8.72 1.87 -6.38
CA LEU A 279 -7.91 3.07 -6.55
C LEU A 279 -8.64 4.16 -7.35
N THR A 280 -9.44 3.76 -8.34
CA THR A 280 -10.26 4.69 -9.13
C THR A 280 -11.24 5.45 -8.25
N VAL A 281 -12.00 4.73 -7.42
CA VAL A 281 -13.01 5.35 -6.54
C VAL A 281 -12.33 6.10 -5.40
N ALA A 282 -11.26 5.56 -4.84
CA ALA A 282 -10.54 6.18 -3.74
C ALA A 282 -9.92 7.52 -4.17
N ALA A 283 -9.28 7.58 -5.34
CA ALA A 283 -8.75 8.83 -5.90
C ALA A 283 -9.85 9.88 -6.06
N TYR A 284 -11.00 9.51 -6.64
CA TYR A 284 -12.15 10.40 -6.72
C TYR A 284 -12.60 10.88 -5.33
N GLN A 285 -12.74 9.98 -4.36
CA GLN A 285 -13.20 10.34 -3.02
C GLN A 285 -12.24 11.26 -2.26
N ALA A 286 -10.95 11.11 -2.49
CA ALA A 286 -9.93 11.99 -1.92
C ALA A 286 -9.99 13.40 -2.52
N LEU A 287 -10.38 13.52 -3.78
CA LEU A 287 -10.36 14.78 -4.53
C LEU A 287 -11.73 15.49 -4.62
N ARG A 288 -12.84 14.80 -4.32
CA ARG A 288 -14.18 15.38 -4.44
C ARG A 288 -14.36 16.62 -3.55
N THR A 289 -14.98 17.65 -4.13
CA THR A 289 -15.25 18.94 -3.50
C THR A 289 -16.41 18.89 -2.49
N THR A 290 -17.39 18.00 -2.68
CA THR A 290 -18.54 17.84 -1.76
C THR A 290 -18.41 16.58 -0.89
N PRO A 291 -18.08 16.73 0.40
CA PRO A 291 -17.97 15.63 1.37
C PRO A 291 -19.33 14.97 1.64
N GLY A 292 -19.37 13.65 1.87
CA GLY A 292 -20.56 12.94 2.32
C GLY A 292 -21.68 12.79 1.28
N ALA A 293 -21.57 13.42 0.11
CA ALA A 293 -22.44 13.16 -1.01
C ALA A 293 -22.37 11.67 -1.41
N PRO A 294 -23.47 11.05 -1.87
CA PRO A 294 -23.42 9.72 -2.45
C PRO A 294 -22.39 9.63 -3.57
N ILE A 295 -21.75 8.47 -3.70
CA ILE A 295 -20.88 8.20 -4.85
C ILE A 295 -21.75 8.28 -6.12
N PRO A 296 -21.37 9.08 -7.13
CA PRO A 296 -22.14 9.16 -8.36
C PRO A 296 -22.27 7.79 -9.03
N ASP A 297 -23.47 7.42 -9.46
CA ASP A 297 -23.71 6.12 -10.10
C ASP A 297 -22.84 5.94 -11.36
N ASP A 298 -22.59 7.03 -12.09
CA ASP A 298 -21.71 7.03 -13.26
C ASP A 298 -20.22 6.79 -12.94
N LEU A 299 -19.76 7.04 -11.71
CA LEU A 299 -18.41 6.65 -11.31
C LEU A 299 -18.25 5.13 -11.28
N ARG A 300 -19.34 4.39 -11.00
CA ARG A 300 -19.32 2.92 -11.04
C ARG A 300 -18.98 2.41 -12.44
N LYS A 301 -19.43 3.09 -13.50
CA LYS A 301 -19.06 2.76 -14.89
C LYS A 301 -17.55 2.91 -15.12
N VAL A 302 -16.95 3.95 -14.56
CA VAL A 302 -15.49 4.18 -14.66
C VAL A 302 -14.72 3.09 -13.92
N ALA A 303 -15.15 2.72 -12.70
CA ALA A 303 -14.54 1.64 -11.94
C ALA A 303 -14.69 0.28 -12.63
N VAL A 304 -15.88 -0.04 -13.17
CA VAL A 304 -16.11 -1.28 -13.93
C VAL A 304 -15.31 -1.30 -15.23
N ALA A 305 -15.15 -0.16 -15.92
CA ALA A 305 -14.30 -0.06 -17.11
C ALA A 305 -12.84 -0.45 -16.82
N VAL A 306 -12.30 0.05 -15.70
CA VAL A 306 -10.95 -0.29 -15.24
C VAL A 306 -10.80 -1.80 -14.98
N GLU A 307 -11.79 -2.42 -14.34
CA GLU A 307 -11.76 -3.86 -14.11
C GLU A 307 -11.97 -4.66 -15.40
N CYS A 308 -12.72 -4.15 -16.38
CA CYS A 308 -12.83 -4.76 -17.71
C CYS A 308 -11.45 -4.85 -18.38
N PHE A 309 -10.68 -3.76 -18.40
CA PHE A 309 -9.32 -3.77 -18.94
C PHE A 309 -8.42 -4.77 -18.20
N HIS A 310 -8.52 -4.83 -16.88
CA HIS A 310 -7.74 -5.76 -16.07
C HIS A 310 -8.10 -7.23 -16.34
N LYS A 311 -9.40 -7.57 -16.30
CA LYS A 311 -9.86 -8.94 -16.52
C LYS A 311 -9.62 -9.40 -17.96
N ALA A 312 -9.67 -8.49 -18.94
CA ALA A 312 -9.26 -8.77 -20.30
C ALA A 312 -7.77 -9.14 -20.38
N SER A 313 -6.89 -8.37 -19.72
CA SER A 313 -5.46 -8.68 -19.71
C SER A 313 -5.20 -10.04 -19.07
N LEU A 314 -5.88 -10.38 -17.97
CA LEU A 314 -5.74 -11.69 -17.33
C LEU A 314 -6.18 -12.85 -18.23
N ILE A 315 -7.26 -12.70 -18.99
CA ILE A 315 -7.70 -13.76 -19.92
C ILE A 315 -6.64 -13.99 -20.99
N HIS A 316 -6.07 -12.92 -21.55
CA HIS A 316 -5.05 -13.03 -22.58
C HIS A 316 -3.75 -13.59 -22.01
N ASP A 317 -3.29 -13.09 -20.86
CA ASP A 317 -2.12 -13.60 -20.14
C ASP A 317 -2.28 -15.11 -19.82
N ASP A 318 -3.44 -15.54 -19.30
CA ASP A 318 -3.71 -16.96 -18.99
C ASP A 318 -3.54 -17.86 -20.22
N ILE A 319 -3.96 -17.39 -21.40
CA ILE A 319 -3.80 -18.11 -22.67
C ILE A 319 -2.34 -18.13 -23.13
N GLU A 320 -1.66 -16.99 -23.05
CA GLU A 320 -0.26 -16.82 -23.43
C GLU A 320 0.67 -17.68 -22.57
N ASP A 321 0.31 -17.81 -21.29
CA ASP A 321 1.05 -18.53 -20.26
C ASP A 321 0.63 -20.01 -20.15
N ASN A 322 -0.49 -20.40 -20.77
CA ASN A 322 -1.09 -21.73 -20.67
C ASN A 322 -1.41 -22.11 -19.20
N ASP A 323 -1.92 -21.15 -18.44
CA ASP A 323 -2.31 -21.33 -17.04
C ASP A 323 -3.64 -22.09 -16.93
N ALA A 324 -3.66 -23.22 -16.22
CA ALA A 324 -4.87 -24.03 -16.07
C ALA A 324 -5.88 -23.46 -15.05
N GLN A 325 -5.39 -22.70 -14.06
CA GLN A 325 -6.20 -22.17 -12.97
C GLN A 325 -5.80 -20.75 -12.59
N ARG A 326 -6.78 -19.97 -12.15
CA ARG A 326 -6.60 -18.63 -11.56
C ARG A 326 -7.53 -18.48 -10.37
N TYR A 327 -6.99 -18.02 -9.24
CA TYR A 327 -7.73 -17.89 -7.97
C TYR A 327 -8.39 -19.20 -7.49
N GLY A 328 -7.79 -20.35 -7.83
CA GLY A 328 -8.33 -21.67 -7.49
C GLY A 328 -9.50 -22.14 -8.38
N GLU A 329 -9.87 -21.37 -9.40
CA GLU A 329 -10.87 -21.72 -10.40
C GLU A 329 -10.21 -21.98 -11.76
N PRO A 330 -10.80 -22.79 -12.65
CA PRO A 330 -10.28 -22.96 -14.00
C PRO A 330 -10.22 -21.63 -14.77
N THR A 331 -9.19 -21.45 -15.59
CA THR A 331 -9.08 -20.28 -16.47
C THR A 331 -10.15 -20.32 -17.57
N LEU A 332 -10.48 -19.16 -18.13
CA LEU A 332 -11.57 -19.05 -19.09
C LEU A 332 -11.34 -19.91 -20.35
N HIS A 333 -10.09 -20.08 -20.77
CA HIS A 333 -9.74 -20.87 -21.94
C HIS A 333 -9.83 -22.39 -21.68
N GLU A 334 -9.61 -22.83 -20.44
CA GLU A 334 -9.85 -24.22 -20.04
C GLU A 334 -11.35 -24.54 -20.01
N GLU A 335 -12.19 -23.60 -19.58
CA GLU A 335 -13.63 -23.81 -19.48
C GLU A 335 -14.37 -23.72 -20.83
N HIS A 336 -14.01 -22.73 -21.65
CA HIS A 336 -14.76 -22.38 -22.85
C HIS A 336 -13.96 -22.54 -24.15
N GLY A 337 -12.68 -22.92 -24.05
CA GLY A 337 -11.76 -22.99 -25.17
C GLY A 337 -11.12 -21.64 -25.52
N ILE A 338 -9.91 -21.71 -26.10
CA ILE A 338 -9.10 -20.54 -26.46
C ILE A 338 -9.86 -19.53 -27.33
N ALA A 339 -10.62 -20.00 -28.34
CA ALA A 339 -11.32 -19.11 -29.26
C ALA A 339 -12.39 -18.25 -28.57
N VAL A 340 -13.13 -18.82 -27.61
CA VAL A 340 -14.12 -18.07 -26.83
C VAL A 340 -13.43 -17.12 -25.88
N ALA A 341 -12.39 -17.58 -25.19
CA ALA A 341 -11.66 -16.78 -24.21
C ALA A 341 -11.01 -15.54 -24.86
N LEU A 342 -10.33 -15.69 -26.00
CA LEU A 342 -9.79 -14.55 -26.77
C LEU A 342 -10.89 -13.53 -27.12
N ASN A 343 -12.01 -13.99 -27.65
CA ASN A 343 -13.10 -13.10 -28.05
C ASN A 343 -13.77 -12.42 -26.83
N VAL A 344 -13.80 -13.07 -25.66
CA VAL A 344 -14.28 -12.45 -24.41
C VAL A 344 -13.31 -11.38 -23.93
N GLY A 345 -12.00 -11.61 -24.01
CA GLY A 345 -11.00 -10.58 -23.68
C GLY A 345 -11.12 -9.35 -24.58
N ASP A 346 -11.27 -9.54 -25.89
CA ASP A 346 -11.52 -8.46 -26.85
C ASP A 346 -12.82 -7.69 -26.57
N LEU A 347 -13.89 -8.41 -26.22
CA LEU A 347 -15.16 -7.80 -25.83
C LEU A 347 -15.00 -6.94 -24.57
N LEU A 348 -14.29 -7.43 -23.54
CA LEU A 348 -14.07 -6.68 -22.31
C LEU A 348 -13.25 -5.40 -22.54
N ILE A 349 -12.27 -5.43 -23.44
CA ILE A 349 -11.57 -4.21 -23.89
C ILE A 349 -12.57 -3.21 -24.47
N GLY A 350 -13.44 -3.65 -25.39
CA GLY A 350 -14.48 -2.81 -25.99
C GLY A 350 -15.46 -2.24 -24.97
N GLU A 351 -15.91 -3.07 -24.03
CA GLU A 351 -16.80 -2.69 -22.94
C GLU A 351 -16.18 -1.61 -22.04
N GLY A 352 -14.89 -1.70 -21.74
CA GLY A 352 -14.19 -0.68 -20.96
C GLY A 352 -14.28 0.70 -21.63
N TYR A 353 -13.94 0.81 -22.92
CA TYR A 353 -14.07 2.08 -23.64
C TYR A 353 -15.53 2.56 -23.76
N ARG A 354 -16.45 1.64 -24.03
CA ARG A 354 -17.89 1.94 -24.11
C ARG A 354 -18.41 2.56 -22.82
N LEU A 355 -18.04 1.98 -21.67
CA LEU A 355 -18.42 2.47 -20.34
C LEU A 355 -17.85 3.86 -20.04
N LEU A 356 -16.58 4.11 -20.39
CA LEU A 356 -15.98 5.45 -20.26
C LEU A 356 -16.69 6.49 -21.15
N ALA A 357 -17.09 6.11 -22.37
CA ALA A 357 -17.84 7.01 -23.26
C ALA A 357 -19.28 7.28 -22.74
N ALA A 358 -19.90 6.28 -22.11
CA ALA A 358 -21.27 6.31 -21.63
C ALA A 358 -21.47 6.89 -20.21
N CYS A 359 -20.39 7.18 -19.48
CA CYS A 359 -20.49 7.83 -18.17
C CYS A 359 -20.94 9.29 -18.31
N ASN A 360 -21.53 9.86 -17.25
CA ASN A 360 -21.94 11.25 -17.22
C ASN A 360 -20.81 12.17 -16.74
N ALA A 361 -19.79 12.34 -17.58
CA ALA A 361 -18.68 13.28 -17.41
C ALA A 361 -18.68 14.36 -18.50
N SER A 362 -17.94 15.46 -18.31
CA SER A 362 -17.77 16.48 -19.37
C SER A 362 -17.11 15.89 -20.62
N PRO A 363 -17.32 16.47 -21.82
CA PRO A 363 -16.63 16.03 -23.03
C PRO A 363 -15.10 15.99 -22.87
N GLU A 364 -14.53 16.98 -22.20
CA GLU A 364 -13.09 17.09 -21.93
C GLU A 364 -12.62 15.95 -21.02
N GLN A 365 -13.37 15.66 -19.95
CA GLN A 365 -13.10 14.53 -19.06
C GLN A 365 -13.17 13.19 -19.81
N LYS A 366 -14.17 12.99 -20.67
CA LYS A 366 -14.28 11.77 -21.47
C LYS A 366 -13.10 11.59 -22.42
N VAL A 367 -12.71 12.65 -23.13
CA VAL A 367 -11.54 12.62 -24.03
C VAL A 367 -10.27 12.28 -23.24
N ALA A 368 -10.07 12.89 -22.08
CA ALA A 368 -8.93 12.59 -21.21
C ALA A 368 -8.94 11.14 -20.71
N MET A 369 -10.10 10.63 -20.25
CA MET A 369 -10.24 9.24 -19.81
C MET A 369 -9.95 8.23 -20.92
N LEU A 370 -10.49 8.46 -22.12
CA LEU A 370 -10.25 7.60 -23.28
C LEU A 370 -8.78 7.63 -23.71
N ARG A 371 -8.13 8.81 -23.71
CA ARG A 371 -6.69 8.95 -23.99
C ARG A 371 -5.87 8.12 -23.00
N ILE A 372 -6.09 8.30 -21.70
CA ILE A 372 -5.37 7.60 -20.64
C ILE A 372 -5.56 6.08 -20.75
N ALA A 373 -6.79 5.61 -20.94
CA ALA A 373 -7.08 4.19 -21.11
C ALA A 373 -6.36 3.60 -22.35
N ALA A 374 -6.40 4.31 -23.49
CA ALA A 374 -5.75 3.87 -24.72
C ALA A 374 -4.22 3.85 -24.63
N GLU A 375 -3.62 4.87 -24.02
CA GLU A 375 -2.18 4.91 -23.78
C GLU A 375 -1.75 3.82 -22.81
N GLY A 376 -2.48 3.64 -21.71
CA GLY A 376 -2.23 2.58 -20.74
C GLY A 376 -2.30 1.19 -21.36
N GLN A 377 -3.36 0.89 -22.13
CA GLN A 377 -3.47 -0.39 -22.84
C GLN A 377 -2.31 -0.63 -23.82
N ARG A 378 -1.90 0.40 -24.57
CA ARG A 378 -0.76 0.30 -25.50
C ARG A 378 0.54 -0.03 -24.77
N GLU A 379 0.79 0.61 -23.63
CA GLU A 379 1.99 0.33 -22.83
C GLU A 379 1.96 -1.07 -22.21
N LEU A 380 0.82 -1.52 -21.71
CA LEU A 380 0.63 -2.90 -21.22
C LEU A 380 0.97 -3.93 -22.32
N CYS A 381 0.40 -3.77 -23.52
CA CYS A 381 0.67 -4.68 -24.64
C CYS A 381 2.14 -4.62 -25.10
N ARG A 382 2.80 -3.45 -25.01
CA ARG A 382 4.24 -3.33 -25.31
C ARG A 382 5.09 -4.05 -24.27
N GLY A 383 4.74 -3.94 -22.99
CA GLY A 383 5.38 -4.65 -21.89
C GLY A 383 5.27 -6.17 -22.05
N GLN A 384 4.04 -6.67 -22.17
CA GLN A 384 3.78 -8.10 -22.37
C GLN A 384 4.42 -8.61 -23.67
N GLY A 385 4.29 -7.86 -24.77
CA GLY A 385 4.92 -8.23 -26.04
C GLY A 385 6.45 -8.32 -25.97
N ALA A 386 7.12 -7.46 -25.19
CA ALA A 386 8.56 -7.54 -24.99
C ALA A 386 8.97 -8.83 -24.26
N GLU A 387 8.20 -9.24 -23.24
CA GLU A 387 8.39 -10.50 -22.52
C GLU A 387 8.18 -11.71 -23.45
N LEU A 388 7.10 -11.73 -24.24
CA LEU A 388 6.81 -12.80 -25.19
C LEU A 388 7.89 -12.93 -26.28
N VAL A 389 8.37 -11.80 -26.82
CA VAL A 389 9.46 -11.80 -27.80
C VAL A 389 10.74 -12.34 -27.17
N TRP A 390 11.05 -11.92 -25.94
CA TRP A 390 12.20 -12.42 -25.18
C TRP A 390 12.07 -13.93 -24.92
N ALA A 391 10.89 -14.42 -24.54
CA ALA A 391 10.63 -15.84 -24.26
C ALA A 391 10.87 -16.77 -25.45
N ARG A 392 10.91 -16.25 -26.69
CA ARG A 392 11.27 -17.03 -27.89
C ARG A 392 12.77 -17.31 -27.99
N GLN A 393 13.60 -16.42 -27.44
CA GLN A 393 15.06 -16.54 -27.45
C GLN A 393 15.63 -16.03 -26.12
N PRO A 394 15.38 -16.76 -25.02
CA PRO A 394 15.70 -16.26 -23.69
C PRO A 394 17.20 -16.10 -23.51
N GLN A 395 17.59 -14.92 -23.04
CA GLN A 395 18.97 -14.55 -22.68
C GLN A 395 18.98 -13.95 -21.26
N PRO A 396 20.10 -14.07 -20.53
CA PRO A 396 20.25 -13.38 -19.24
C PRO A 396 19.97 -11.89 -19.36
N LEU A 397 19.15 -11.37 -18.45
CA LEU A 397 18.84 -9.94 -18.33
C LEU A 397 19.50 -9.38 -17.06
N THR A 398 19.91 -8.12 -17.14
CA THR A 398 20.30 -7.34 -15.96
C THR A 398 19.07 -7.05 -15.08
N SER A 399 19.31 -6.79 -13.79
CA SER A 399 18.24 -6.42 -12.86
C SER A 399 17.51 -5.15 -13.32
N THR A 400 18.21 -4.21 -13.94
CA THR A 400 17.62 -2.99 -14.52
C THR A 400 16.73 -3.25 -15.73
N GLU A 401 17.08 -4.24 -16.58
CA GLU A 401 16.25 -4.61 -17.73
C GLU A 401 14.96 -5.30 -17.27
N VAL A 402 15.05 -6.19 -16.26
CA VAL A 402 13.87 -6.81 -15.66
C VAL A 402 12.97 -5.77 -15.00
N LEU A 403 13.54 -4.81 -14.27
CA LEU A 403 12.76 -3.73 -13.65
C LEU A 403 12.08 -2.81 -14.70
N ASP A 404 12.70 -2.60 -15.87
CA ASP A 404 12.05 -1.86 -16.97
C ASP A 404 10.88 -2.65 -17.59
N ILE A 405 10.97 -3.99 -17.64
CA ILE A 405 9.82 -4.84 -18.01
C ILE A 405 8.69 -4.67 -16.99
N PHE A 406 8.99 -4.73 -15.69
CA PHE A 406 8.01 -4.55 -14.62
C PHE A 406 7.33 -3.17 -14.70
N ARG A 407 8.13 -2.14 -14.95
CA ARG A 407 7.64 -0.77 -15.17
C ARG A 407 6.62 -0.70 -16.31
N LYS A 408 6.82 -1.42 -17.41
CA LYS A 408 5.91 -1.37 -18.57
C LYS A 408 4.71 -2.29 -18.43
N LYS A 409 4.86 -3.44 -17.78
CA LYS A 409 3.80 -4.45 -17.66
C LYS A 409 2.79 -4.15 -16.57
N THR A 410 3.21 -3.62 -15.42
CA THR A 410 2.34 -3.56 -14.23
C THR A 410 1.97 -2.14 -13.83
N ALA A 411 2.91 -1.19 -13.92
CA ALA A 411 2.66 0.19 -13.49
C ALA A 411 1.58 0.93 -14.29
N PRO A 412 1.43 0.78 -15.62
CA PRO A 412 0.43 1.55 -16.37
C PRO A 412 -1.00 1.25 -15.89
N ALA A 413 -1.29 0.03 -15.46
CA ALA A 413 -2.63 -0.32 -14.99
C ALA A 413 -2.97 0.36 -13.65
N PHE A 414 -2.00 0.56 -12.76
CA PHE A 414 -2.17 1.36 -11.54
C PHE A 414 -2.34 2.85 -11.86
N GLY A 415 -1.54 3.36 -12.82
CA GLY A 415 -1.63 4.73 -13.31
C GLY A 415 -2.99 5.05 -13.90
N VAL A 416 -3.48 4.22 -14.83
CA VAL A 416 -4.82 4.35 -15.43
C VAL A 416 -5.89 4.39 -14.34
N ALA A 417 -5.88 3.45 -13.39
CA ALA A 417 -6.87 3.41 -12.32
C ALA A 417 -6.93 4.73 -11.52
N LEU A 418 -5.79 5.21 -11.05
CA LEU A 418 -5.71 6.46 -10.29
C LEU A 418 -6.11 7.68 -11.13
N GLN A 419 -5.57 7.78 -12.35
CA GLN A 419 -5.81 8.92 -13.23
C GLN A 419 -7.27 9.02 -13.66
N LEU A 420 -7.95 7.91 -13.97
CA LEU A 420 -9.36 7.95 -14.35
C LEU A 420 -10.27 8.48 -13.22
N GLY A 421 -10.00 8.09 -11.98
CA GLY A 421 -10.69 8.64 -10.80
C GLY A 421 -10.45 10.14 -10.63
N THR A 422 -9.19 10.56 -10.81
CA THR A 422 -8.77 11.97 -10.74
C THR A 422 -9.36 12.83 -11.87
N VAL A 423 -9.45 12.31 -13.09
CA VAL A 423 -10.12 12.97 -14.22
C VAL A 423 -11.59 13.17 -13.91
N TYR A 424 -12.27 12.15 -13.38
CA TYR A 424 -13.68 12.25 -13.02
C TYR A 424 -13.91 13.28 -11.90
N ALA A 425 -12.94 13.46 -10.98
CA ALA A 425 -12.95 14.53 -9.99
C ALA A 425 -12.61 15.93 -10.56
N GLY A 426 -12.16 16.01 -11.82
CA GLY A 426 -11.80 17.26 -12.50
C GLY A 426 -10.46 17.85 -12.08
N GLN A 427 -9.54 17.04 -11.51
CA GLN A 427 -8.28 17.51 -10.91
C GLN A 427 -7.04 16.80 -11.48
N LEU A 428 -7.09 16.31 -12.74
CA LEU A 428 -5.94 15.59 -13.32
C LEU A 428 -4.73 16.50 -13.51
N GLU A 429 -4.92 17.71 -14.02
CA GLU A 429 -3.82 18.61 -14.38
C GLU A 429 -2.89 18.92 -13.18
N GLU A 430 -3.45 19.02 -11.98
CA GLU A 430 -2.70 19.28 -10.74
C GLU A 430 -1.94 18.05 -10.22
N HIS A 431 -2.26 16.85 -10.70
CA HIS A 431 -1.83 15.59 -10.07
C HIS A 431 -1.23 14.56 -11.06
N GLU A 432 -1.27 14.79 -12.37
CA GLU A 432 -0.88 13.81 -13.39
C GLU A 432 0.56 13.29 -13.21
N GLU A 433 1.52 14.21 -13.06
CA GLU A 433 2.94 13.86 -12.93
C GLU A 433 3.23 13.05 -11.65
N VAL A 434 2.63 13.45 -10.53
CA VAL A 434 2.82 12.75 -9.24
C VAL A 434 2.15 11.38 -9.27
N LEU A 435 0.95 11.26 -9.83
CA LEU A 435 0.27 9.97 -9.96
C LEU A 435 1.04 9.02 -10.88
N GLN A 436 1.69 9.54 -11.93
CA GLN A 436 2.56 8.75 -12.80
C GLN A 436 3.78 8.22 -12.04
N ALA A 437 4.52 9.09 -11.35
CA ALA A 437 5.69 8.70 -10.56
C ALA A 437 5.34 7.70 -9.44
N TYR A 438 4.24 7.97 -8.72
CA TYR A 438 3.72 7.07 -7.69
C TYR A 438 3.36 5.69 -8.24
N SER A 439 2.64 5.65 -9.36
CA SER A 439 2.17 4.39 -9.97
C SER A 439 3.30 3.57 -10.56
N GLU A 440 4.33 4.23 -11.10
CA GLU A 440 5.58 3.59 -11.55
C GLU A 440 6.27 2.84 -10.40
N ALA A 441 6.54 3.55 -9.30
CA ALA A 441 7.19 2.97 -8.13
C ALA A 441 6.32 1.87 -7.47
N LEU A 442 5.01 2.10 -7.34
CA LEU A 442 4.06 1.10 -6.83
C LEU A 442 4.02 -0.15 -7.69
N GLY A 443 3.92 -0.01 -9.02
CA GLY A 443 3.84 -1.12 -9.95
C GLY A 443 5.09 -2.00 -9.93
N ILE A 444 6.26 -1.37 -9.87
CA ILE A 444 7.53 -2.08 -9.73
C ILE A 444 7.58 -2.80 -8.38
N ALA A 445 7.28 -2.12 -7.27
CA ALA A 445 7.24 -2.75 -5.94
C ALA A 445 6.27 -3.94 -5.89
N TYR A 446 5.10 -3.82 -6.51
CA TYR A 446 4.10 -4.88 -6.56
C TYR A 446 4.66 -6.14 -7.24
N GLN A 447 5.33 -5.98 -8.38
CA GLN A 447 5.93 -7.11 -9.09
C GLN A 447 7.10 -7.73 -8.33
N ILE A 448 7.94 -6.93 -7.67
CA ILE A 448 9.01 -7.46 -6.80
C ILE A 448 8.43 -8.29 -5.65
N ARG A 449 7.32 -7.85 -5.06
CA ARG A 449 6.63 -8.62 -4.01
C ARG A 449 6.10 -9.94 -4.56
N ASP A 450 5.53 -9.93 -5.76
CA ASP A 450 4.99 -11.14 -6.39
C ASP A 450 6.13 -12.15 -6.69
N ASP A 451 7.25 -11.72 -7.29
CA ASP A 451 8.45 -12.56 -7.46
C ASP A 451 8.96 -13.15 -6.13
N LEU A 452 8.88 -12.36 -5.04
CA LEU A 452 9.31 -12.80 -3.69
C LEU A 452 8.30 -13.75 -3.03
N SER A 453 7.01 -13.65 -3.34
CA SER A 453 5.98 -14.53 -2.78
C SER A 453 6.01 -15.93 -3.37
N ASP A 454 6.62 -16.07 -4.54
CA ASP A 454 6.79 -17.35 -5.25
C ASP A 454 7.96 -18.19 -4.69
N LEU A 455 8.70 -17.67 -3.71
CA LEU A 455 9.75 -18.39 -3.00
C LEU A 455 9.17 -19.37 -1.95
N GLY A 456 9.78 -20.55 -1.84
CA GLY A 456 9.51 -21.56 -0.81
C GLY A 456 8.43 -22.59 -1.17
N ALA A 457 8.27 -23.60 -0.32
CA ALA A 457 7.36 -24.74 -0.55
C ALA A 457 5.86 -24.39 -0.61
N SER A 458 5.47 -23.15 -0.28
CA SER A 458 4.11 -22.62 -0.43
C SER A 458 3.98 -21.58 -1.55
N GLY A 459 5.06 -21.27 -2.26
CA GLY A 459 5.01 -20.48 -3.48
C GLY A 459 4.30 -21.27 -4.56
N GLU A 460 3.37 -20.64 -5.27
CA GLU A 460 2.86 -21.19 -6.52
C GLU A 460 4.05 -21.18 -7.48
N THR A 461 4.53 -22.35 -7.89
CA THR A 461 5.86 -22.55 -8.53
C THR A 461 5.95 -21.99 -9.97
N ASN A 462 5.17 -20.96 -10.31
CA ASN A 462 4.91 -20.57 -11.69
C ASN A 462 6.09 -19.81 -12.33
N ASP A 463 6.83 -18.98 -11.60
CA ASP A 463 7.89 -18.16 -12.22
C ASP A 463 9.17 -18.95 -12.55
N ILE A 464 9.64 -19.80 -11.63
CA ILE A 464 10.83 -20.65 -11.86
C ILE A 464 10.52 -21.73 -12.90
N ALA A 465 9.31 -22.30 -12.88
CA ALA A 465 8.89 -23.30 -13.86
C ALA A 465 8.51 -22.69 -15.23
N GLY A 466 7.91 -21.49 -15.22
CA GLY A 466 7.49 -20.74 -16.40
C GLY A 466 8.65 -20.01 -17.12
N LEU A 467 9.82 -19.94 -16.48
CA LEU A 467 11.06 -19.40 -17.07
C LEU A 467 10.86 -17.99 -17.62
N ARG A 468 10.19 -17.14 -16.82
CA ARG A 468 9.90 -15.74 -17.11
C ARG A 468 11.05 -14.83 -16.66
N PRO A 469 11.13 -13.58 -17.14
CA PRO A 469 12.03 -12.59 -16.56
C PRO A 469 11.77 -12.42 -15.07
N SER A 470 12.68 -12.91 -14.23
CA SER A 470 12.59 -12.83 -12.77
C SER A 470 13.68 -11.92 -12.21
N LEU A 471 13.31 -11.05 -11.28
CA LEU A 471 14.29 -10.17 -10.62
C LEU A 471 15.26 -10.97 -9.75
N LEU A 472 14.76 -12.03 -9.09
CA LEU A 472 15.59 -12.93 -8.29
C LEU A 472 16.68 -13.57 -9.15
N LEU A 473 16.31 -14.08 -10.31
CA LEU A 473 17.24 -14.68 -11.26
C LEU A 473 18.25 -13.65 -11.78
N ALA A 474 17.80 -12.43 -12.12
CA ALA A 474 18.67 -11.33 -12.58
C ALA A 474 19.72 -10.96 -11.53
N VAL A 475 19.28 -10.73 -10.30
CA VAL A 475 20.15 -10.35 -9.19
C VAL A 475 21.12 -11.49 -8.84
N ALA A 476 20.64 -12.74 -8.83
CA ALA A 476 21.50 -13.90 -8.61
C ALA A 476 22.59 -13.99 -9.67
N PHE A 477 22.24 -13.85 -10.95
CA PHE A 477 23.17 -13.88 -12.07
C PHE A 477 24.21 -12.75 -11.99
N GLU A 478 23.78 -11.52 -11.69
CA GLU A 478 24.68 -10.38 -11.50
C GLU A 478 25.64 -10.58 -10.33
N ARG A 479 25.18 -11.13 -9.21
CA ARG A 479 26.03 -11.40 -8.04
C ARG A 479 27.01 -12.54 -8.26
N ALA A 480 26.61 -13.57 -9.01
CA ALA A 480 27.54 -14.60 -9.46
C ALA A 480 28.62 -14.03 -10.38
N ASN A 481 28.30 -12.98 -11.15
CA ASN A 481 29.23 -12.32 -12.06
C ASN A 481 30.18 -11.30 -11.40
N LEU A 482 29.70 -10.50 -10.45
CA LEU A 482 30.45 -9.38 -9.83
C LEU A 482 31.52 -9.85 -8.83
N GLU A 483 31.30 -10.94 -8.09
CA GLU A 483 32.19 -11.37 -7.00
C GLU A 483 33.39 -12.23 -7.43
N ALA A 484 33.50 -12.61 -8.70
CA ALA A 484 34.68 -13.33 -9.21
C ALA A 484 35.94 -12.43 -9.27
N SER A 485 35.76 -11.10 -9.22
CA SER A 485 36.83 -10.11 -9.34
C SER A 485 37.37 -9.68 -7.97
N GLY A 486 38.06 -10.58 -7.26
CA GLY A 486 38.69 -10.29 -5.95
C GLY A 486 38.49 -11.34 -4.86
N ALA A 487 37.81 -12.44 -5.17
CA ALA A 487 37.62 -13.58 -4.29
C ALA A 487 38.83 -14.53 -4.27
N ASP A 488 39.01 -15.29 -3.17
CA ASP A 488 39.91 -16.45 -3.16
C ASP A 488 39.46 -17.47 -4.24
N LYS A 489 40.42 -18.21 -4.80
CA LYS A 489 40.25 -19.08 -5.98
C LYS A 489 39.07 -20.04 -5.85
N SER A 490 38.87 -20.62 -4.66
CA SER A 490 37.76 -21.54 -4.39
C SER A 490 36.38 -20.86 -4.49
N LEU A 491 36.26 -19.61 -4.02
CA LEU A 491 35.01 -18.86 -4.12
C LEU A 491 34.76 -18.40 -5.56
N ALA A 492 35.80 -18.03 -6.30
CA ALA A 492 35.68 -17.69 -7.73
C ALA A 492 35.22 -18.89 -8.58
N GLU A 493 35.77 -20.09 -8.32
CA GLU A 493 35.35 -21.34 -8.96
C GLU A 493 33.87 -21.65 -8.66
N LYS A 494 33.46 -21.61 -7.38
CA LYS A 494 32.06 -21.80 -6.98
C LYS A 494 31.13 -20.79 -7.68
N ARG A 495 31.50 -19.51 -7.74
CA ARG A 495 30.69 -18.46 -8.39
C ARG A 495 30.56 -18.68 -9.90
N ALA A 496 31.61 -19.15 -10.55
CA ALA A 496 31.57 -19.49 -11.97
C ALA A 496 30.60 -20.66 -12.25
N GLU A 497 30.61 -21.70 -11.41
CA GLU A 497 29.66 -22.81 -11.50
C GLU A 497 28.21 -22.33 -11.30
N GLN A 498 27.96 -21.51 -10.27
CA GLN A 498 26.65 -20.92 -10.01
C GLN A 498 26.18 -20.06 -11.19
N LYS A 499 27.06 -19.24 -11.76
CA LYS A 499 26.75 -18.41 -12.95
C LYS A 499 26.34 -19.28 -14.13
N LEU A 500 27.08 -20.34 -14.42
CA LEU A 500 26.77 -21.26 -15.53
C LEU A 500 25.43 -21.98 -15.30
N ALA A 501 25.14 -22.41 -14.06
CA ALA A 501 23.87 -23.03 -13.72
C ALA A 501 22.68 -22.07 -13.92
N LEU A 502 22.81 -20.82 -13.46
CA LEU A 502 21.79 -19.78 -13.64
C LEU A 502 21.62 -19.41 -15.12
N GLU A 503 22.71 -19.28 -15.89
CA GLU A 503 22.63 -19.01 -17.33
C GLU A 503 21.97 -20.15 -18.09
N ALA A 504 22.33 -21.40 -17.78
CA ALA A 504 21.69 -22.57 -18.37
C ALA A 504 20.19 -22.61 -18.04
N HIS A 505 19.81 -22.25 -16.80
CA HIS A 505 18.41 -22.21 -16.40
C HIS A 505 17.66 -21.14 -17.19
N TRP A 506 18.24 -19.94 -17.27
CA TRP A 506 17.68 -18.83 -18.03
C TRP A 506 17.47 -19.18 -19.51
N ARG A 507 18.45 -19.81 -20.13
CA ARG A 507 18.39 -20.23 -21.55
C ARG A 507 17.51 -21.47 -21.78
N ARG A 508 16.87 -22.01 -20.73
CA ARG A 508 16.07 -23.25 -20.78
C ARG A 508 16.88 -24.49 -21.20
N LEU A 509 18.16 -24.51 -20.84
CA LEU A 509 19.12 -25.58 -21.09
C LEU A 509 19.52 -26.34 -19.82
N SER A 510 19.06 -25.88 -18.65
CA SER A 510 19.39 -26.51 -17.37
C SER A 510 18.58 -27.76 -17.11
N THR A 511 19.22 -28.73 -16.45
CA THR A 511 18.57 -29.90 -15.86
C THR A 511 18.31 -29.73 -14.36
N ALA A 512 18.65 -28.56 -13.80
CA ALA A 512 18.44 -28.26 -12.39
C ALA A 512 16.94 -28.15 -12.09
N THR A 513 16.55 -28.70 -10.95
CA THR A 513 15.21 -28.60 -10.39
C THR A 513 14.94 -27.18 -9.90
N PRO A 514 13.67 -26.75 -9.81
CA PRO A 514 13.31 -25.45 -9.24
C PRO A 514 13.91 -25.21 -7.84
N ALA A 515 13.93 -26.24 -6.99
CA ALA A 515 14.51 -26.16 -5.65
C ALA A 515 16.02 -25.90 -5.65
N GLU A 516 16.76 -26.44 -6.62
CA GLU A 516 18.19 -26.16 -6.77
C GLU A 516 18.46 -24.72 -7.20
N ILE A 517 17.62 -24.17 -8.10
CA ILE A 517 17.69 -22.76 -8.50
C ILE A 517 17.33 -21.84 -7.34
N GLU A 518 16.30 -22.18 -6.58
CA GLU A 518 15.90 -21.43 -5.40
C GLU A 518 17.01 -21.40 -4.34
N ALA A 519 17.69 -22.53 -4.12
CA ALA A 519 18.86 -22.59 -3.23
C ALA A 519 19.96 -21.60 -3.66
N LEU A 520 20.20 -21.44 -4.97
CA LEU A 520 21.14 -20.45 -5.50
C LEU A 520 20.70 -19.01 -5.17
N TYR A 521 19.39 -18.71 -5.18
CA TYR A 521 18.91 -17.37 -4.80
C TYR A 521 19.31 -17.03 -3.36
N PHE A 522 19.15 -17.96 -2.42
CA PHE A 522 19.55 -17.77 -1.03
C PHE A 522 21.07 -17.71 -0.84
N GLU A 523 21.83 -18.60 -1.48
CA GLU A 523 23.30 -18.61 -1.38
C GLU A 523 23.92 -17.31 -1.91
N LEU A 524 23.35 -16.76 -2.98
CA LEU A 524 23.78 -15.50 -3.59
C LEU A 524 23.15 -14.28 -2.89
N ARG A 525 22.32 -14.50 -1.86
CA ARG A 525 21.57 -13.48 -1.11
C ARG A 525 20.74 -12.56 -2.04
N ALA A 526 20.25 -13.12 -3.15
CA ALA A 526 19.46 -12.41 -4.15
C ALA A 526 18.10 -12.00 -3.58
N ASP A 527 17.51 -12.85 -2.74
CA ASP A 527 16.29 -12.59 -1.98
C ASP A 527 16.41 -11.34 -1.09
N GLU A 528 17.50 -11.19 -0.33
CA GLU A 528 17.72 -10.02 0.50
C GLU A 528 17.84 -8.72 -0.32
N ARG A 529 18.51 -8.79 -1.47
CA ARG A 529 18.65 -7.66 -2.38
C ARG A 529 17.30 -7.28 -2.99
N CYS A 530 16.49 -8.26 -3.40
CA CYS A 530 15.14 -8.02 -3.90
C CYS A 530 14.25 -7.42 -2.81
N ARG A 531 14.29 -7.91 -1.56
CA ARG A 531 13.57 -7.28 -0.44
C ARG A 531 14.04 -5.85 -0.18
N THR A 532 15.33 -5.54 -0.36
CA THR A 532 15.85 -4.17 -0.23
C THR A 532 15.30 -3.28 -1.35
N LEU A 533 15.26 -3.77 -2.59
CA LEU A 533 14.66 -3.05 -3.71
C LEU A 533 13.17 -2.83 -3.51
N LEU A 534 12.43 -3.82 -3.01
CA LEU A 534 11.02 -3.71 -2.64
C LEU A 534 10.79 -2.53 -1.69
N GLU A 535 11.50 -2.50 -0.56
CA GLU A 535 11.37 -1.38 0.40
C GLU A 535 11.79 -0.04 -0.21
N SER A 536 12.79 -0.04 -1.08
CA SER A 536 13.25 1.19 -1.74
C SER A 536 12.20 1.75 -2.71
N TYR A 537 11.48 0.90 -3.44
CA TYR A 537 10.39 1.34 -4.33
C TYR A 537 9.11 1.69 -3.57
N LYS A 538 8.79 1.01 -2.46
CA LYS A 538 7.70 1.43 -1.56
C LYS A 538 7.93 2.85 -1.06
N GLU A 539 9.16 3.12 -0.65
CA GLU A 539 9.58 4.43 -0.18
C GLU A 539 9.63 5.46 -1.32
N GLU A 540 10.10 5.09 -2.51
CA GLU A 540 10.07 5.98 -3.68
C GLU A 540 8.64 6.39 -4.03
N ALA A 541 7.68 5.46 -3.95
CA ALA A 541 6.26 5.78 -4.11
C ALA A 541 5.82 6.81 -3.06
N ILE A 542 6.17 6.64 -1.78
CA ILE A 542 5.83 7.61 -0.73
C ILE A 542 6.51 8.97 -0.99
N ARG A 543 7.78 8.98 -1.39
CA ARG A 543 8.55 10.21 -1.67
C ARG A 543 8.00 10.98 -2.85
N SER A 544 7.48 10.30 -3.88
CA SER A 544 6.83 10.96 -5.02
C SER A 544 5.65 11.84 -4.59
N LEU A 545 5.05 11.56 -3.42
CA LEU A 545 3.93 12.32 -2.87
C LEU A 545 4.34 13.59 -2.11
N ARG A 546 5.65 13.88 -1.98
CA ARG A 546 6.16 15.00 -1.16
C ARG A 546 5.46 16.31 -1.50
N ASP A 547 5.34 16.60 -2.79
CA ASP A 547 4.88 17.88 -3.32
C ASP A 547 3.36 17.91 -3.55
N VAL A 548 2.61 16.88 -3.12
CA VAL A 548 1.14 16.85 -3.15
C VAL A 548 0.58 17.76 -2.06
N GLU A 549 -0.11 18.82 -2.46
CA GLU A 549 -0.75 19.76 -1.53
C GLU A 549 -2.05 19.18 -0.94
N ASN A 550 -2.78 18.39 -1.73
CA ASN A 550 -4.02 17.76 -1.29
C ASN A 550 -3.75 16.66 -0.24
N ALA A 551 -3.98 17.00 1.03
CA ALA A 551 -3.72 16.09 2.16
C ALA A 551 -4.53 14.79 2.11
N ASN A 552 -5.75 14.80 1.54
CA ASN A 552 -6.56 13.60 1.36
C ASN A 552 -5.92 12.63 0.38
N LEU A 553 -5.52 13.13 -0.80
CA LEU A 553 -4.88 12.32 -1.82
C LEU A 553 -3.55 11.78 -1.29
N LYS A 554 -2.74 12.64 -0.67
CA LYS A 554 -1.45 12.26 -0.08
C LYS A 554 -1.59 11.19 1.00
N GLY A 555 -2.51 11.38 1.95
CA GLY A 555 -2.80 10.41 3.00
C GLY A 555 -3.36 9.09 2.47
N LEU A 556 -4.27 9.14 1.49
CA LEU A 556 -4.81 7.96 0.82
C LEU A 556 -3.70 7.14 0.15
N LEU A 557 -2.87 7.77 -0.68
CA LEU A 557 -1.83 7.08 -1.45
C LEU A 557 -0.74 6.49 -0.52
N ARG A 558 -0.44 7.14 0.61
CA ARG A 558 0.42 6.55 1.65
C ARG A 558 -0.20 5.28 2.26
N ARG A 559 -1.49 5.34 2.63
CA ARG A 559 -2.24 4.19 3.20
C ARG A 559 -2.40 3.04 2.21
N VAL A 560 -2.55 3.34 0.91
CA VAL A 560 -2.62 2.34 -0.16
C VAL A 560 -1.34 1.51 -0.21
N ILE A 561 -0.15 2.12 -0.11
CA ILE A 561 1.12 1.39 -0.02
C ILE A 561 1.09 0.46 1.20
N GLY A 562 0.73 0.99 2.37
CA GLY A 562 0.61 0.19 3.58
C GLY A 562 -0.32 -1.01 3.40
N LYS A 563 -1.50 -0.82 2.81
CA LYS A 563 -2.48 -1.89 2.58
C LYS A 563 -2.07 -2.92 1.53
N ILE A 564 -1.41 -2.50 0.46
CA ILE A 564 -0.96 -3.42 -0.59
C ILE A 564 0.20 -4.30 -0.08
N PHE A 565 1.06 -3.79 0.81
CA PHE A 565 2.31 -4.47 1.19
C PHE A 565 2.41 -4.96 2.65
N ASN A 566 1.66 -4.40 3.60
CA ASN A 566 1.80 -4.71 5.04
C ASN A 566 0.73 -5.68 5.58
N ASP A 567 -0.06 -6.32 4.71
CA ASP A 567 -0.96 -7.41 5.12
C ASP A 567 -0.12 -8.64 5.45
N ALA A 568 0.38 -8.68 6.68
CA ALA A 568 0.78 -9.90 7.35
C ALA A 568 -0.31 -10.97 7.13
N GLU A 569 0.07 -12.05 6.44
CA GLU A 569 -0.65 -13.34 6.39
C GLU A 569 -2.18 -13.25 6.38
N ILE A 570 -2.78 -12.83 5.28
CA ILE A 570 -4.11 -13.32 4.93
C ILE A 570 -3.95 -14.66 4.19
N LYS A 571 -3.48 -15.68 4.92
CA LYS A 571 -3.85 -17.06 4.60
C LYS A 571 -5.28 -17.26 5.10
N GLY A 572 -6.25 -17.08 4.20
CA GLY A 572 -7.67 -17.33 4.49
C GLY A 572 -8.62 -16.29 3.93
N TRP A 573 -8.48 -15.92 2.66
CA TRP A 573 -9.50 -15.15 1.93
C TRP A 573 -10.12 -16.02 0.82
N CYS A 574 -10.78 -17.09 1.28
CA CYS A 574 -11.85 -17.81 0.60
C CYS A 574 -12.56 -18.69 1.65
N LYS A 575 -13.80 -18.37 2.00
CA LYS A 575 -14.89 -19.23 2.52
C LYS A 575 -14.66 -20.31 3.62
N GLU A 576 -13.49 -20.50 4.21
CA GLU A 576 -13.27 -21.59 5.17
C GLU A 576 -13.58 -21.24 6.64
N PHE A 577 -13.76 -19.96 6.99
CA PHE A 577 -14.05 -19.58 8.38
C PHE A 577 -15.55 -19.48 8.73
N GLU A 578 -16.45 -19.41 7.74
CA GLU A 578 -17.89 -19.43 7.99
C GLU A 578 -18.42 -20.85 8.25
N GLN A 579 -17.75 -21.90 7.74
CA GLN A 579 -18.18 -23.29 7.98
C GLN A 579 -17.89 -23.78 9.41
N LYS A 580 -16.88 -23.25 10.09
CA LYS A 580 -16.56 -23.66 11.48
C LYS A 580 -17.50 -23.07 12.54
N ASN A 581 -18.14 -21.94 12.26
CA ASN A 581 -19.08 -21.31 13.20
C ASN A 581 -20.55 -21.70 12.95
N LEU A 582 -20.87 -22.33 11.82
CA LEU A 582 -22.19 -22.89 11.55
C LEU A 582 -22.37 -24.34 12.05
N GLY A 583 -21.28 -25.06 12.34
CA GLY A 583 -21.30 -26.44 12.86
C GLY A 583 -21.49 -26.58 14.37
N GLY A 584 -21.55 -25.47 15.12
CA GLY A 584 -21.53 -25.47 16.59
C GLY A 584 -22.86 -25.28 17.31
N VAL A 585 -23.99 -25.09 16.60
CA VAL A 585 -25.29 -24.72 17.22
C VAL A 585 -26.34 -25.84 17.15
N ALA A 586 -26.03 -27.00 16.56
CA ALA A 586 -26.93 -28.16 16.58
C ALA A 586 -26.36 -29.28 17.46
N LEU A 587 -26.47 -29.13 18.79
CA LEU A 587 -26.54 -30.23 19.78
C LEU A 587 -26.66 -29.63 21.20
N ALA A 588 -27.76 -28.94 21.48
CA ALA A 588 -28.25 -28.76 22.84
C ALA A 588 -29.77 -28.56 22.81
N SER A 589 -30.47 -29.44 23.54
CA SER A 589 -31.90 -29.45 23.88
C SER A 589 -32.89 -30.12 22.90
N ALA A 590 -33.43 -31.24 23.41
CA ALA A 590 -34.67 -31.95 23.09
C ALA A 590 -34.79 -32.70 21.76
#